data_AF-L8M5R7-F1
#
_entry.id   AF-L8M5R7-F1
#
_cell.length_a   1.000
_cell.length_b   1.000
_cell.length_c   1.000
_cell.angle_alpha   90.00
_cell.angle_beta   90.00
_cell.angle_gamma   90.00
#
_symmetry.space_group_name_H-M   'P 1'
#
loop_
_entity.id
_entity.type
_entity.pdbx_description
1 polymer ?
#
loop_
_entity_poly.entity_id
_entity_poly.type
_entity_poly.pdbx_seq_one_letter_code
_entity_poly.pdbx_strand_id
1 'polypeptide(L)'
;MQEIGRSGRDGKVAHTLALVSEPTGWLNPEDKQRSQFFTRQIEQKARQARQIMQQIPERGNIEEVIAEYPESAIALSILHSLDCLSWKDPFSYQKTSAVVDVNRWQTRQKYWQKQMQQFLQSKQCRWQFLLAAFGFEQESLGFQCGNCDRCK
;
A
#
# COMPACT_ATOMS: atom_id res chain seq x y z
N MET A 1 -8.25 -8.76 -3.78
CA MET A 1 -7.82 -10.07 -4.33
C MET A 1 -6.46 -10.39 -3.74
N GLN A 2 -6.36 -11.49 -3.01
CA GLN A 2 -5.09 -12.04 -2.56
C GLN A 2 -5.02 -13.46 -3.13
N GLU A 3 -4.41 -13.58 -4.30
CA GLU A 3 -4.29 -14.85 -5.04
C GLU A 3 -2.95 -15.55 -4.73
N ILE A 4 -1.98 -14.80 -4.22
CA ILE A 4 -0.64 -15.29 -3.88
C ILE A 4 -0.58 -15.56 -2.37
N GLY A 5 -0.24 -16.80 -1.98
CA GLY A 5 -0.14 -17.26 -0.58
C GLY A 5 -0.93 -18.53 -0.23
N ARG A 6 -1.60 -19.16 -1.21
CA ARG A 6 -2.33 -20.43 -1.04
C ARG A 6 -1.56 -21.66 -1.51
N SER A 7 -0.71 -21.52 -2.53
CA SER A 7 0.10 -22.61 -3.08
C SER A 7 1.31 -22.95 -2.19
N GLY A 8 1.74 -24.21 -2.18
CA GLY A 8 2.91 -24.68 -1.42
C GLY A 8 2.63 -25.06 0.04
N ARG A 9 1.37 -25.02 0.49
CA ARG A 9 0.96 -25.48 1.83
C ARG A 9 1.07 -26.99 2.02
N ASP A 10 1.13 -27.74 0.92
CA ASP A 10 1.34 -29.18 0.87
C ASP A 10 2.84 -29.57 0.85
N GLY A 11 3.74 -28.59 1.01
CA GLY A 11 5.19 -28.80 0.98
C GLY A 11 5.76 -29.08 -0.41
N LYS A 12 4.95 -29.01 -1.47
CA LYS A 12 5.41 -29.21 -2.85
C LYS A 12 5.83 -27.88 -3.47
N VAL A 13 6.66 -27.98 -4.52
CA VAL A 13 7.08 -26.81 -5.31
C VAL A 13 5.83 -26.14 -5.90
N ALA A 14 5.66 -24.86 -5.59
CA ALA A 14 4.63 -24.03 -6.19
C ALA A 14 5.24 -23.16 -7.29
N HIS A 15 4.59 -23.13 -8.44
CA HIS A 15 4.92 -22.21 -9.51
C HIS A 15 3.95 -21.03 -9.49
N THR A 16 4.49 -19.82 -9.59
CA THR A 16 3.71 -18.58 -9.66
C THR A 16 4.10 -17.83 -10.92
N LEU A 17 3.11 -17.30 -11.63
CA LEU A 17 3.29 -16.47 -12.80
C LEU A 17 2.80 -15.06 -12.50
N ALA A 18 3.63 -14.06 -12.80
CA ALA A 18 3.20 -12.66 -12.81
C ALA A 18 2.83 -12.27 -14.23
N LEU A 19 1.53 -12.07 -14.49
CA LEU A 19 1.04 -11.50 -15.74
C LEU A 19 0.95 -9.99 -15.58
N VAL A 20 1.50 -9.27 -16.55
CA VAL A 20 1.49 -7.81 -16.58
C VAL A 20 1.04 -7.39 -17.98
N SER A 21 0.09 -6.47 -18.05
CA SER A 21 -0.28 -5.78 -19.28
C SER A 21 0.96 -5.17 -19.94
N GLU A 22 0.91 -5.03 -21.26
CA GLU A 22 1.95 -4.28 -21.94
C GLU A 22 1.97 -2.80 -21.46
N PRO A 23 3.14 -2.13 -21.48
CA PRO A 23 3.32 -0.86 -20.75
C PRO A 23 2.50 0.33 -21.27
N THR A 24 2.07 0.30 -22.54
CA THR A 24 1.35 1.40 -23.20
C THR A 24 -0.16 1.36 -22.91
N GLY A 25 -0.71 0.17 -22.65
CA GLY A 25 -2.15 -0.07 -22.48
C GLY A 25 -2.95 -0.08 -23.78
N TRP A 26 -2.29 -0.21 -24.94
CA TRP A 26 -2.91 -0.37 -26.25
C TRP A 26 -3.60 -1.72 -26.45
N LEU A 27 -2.98 -2.83 -26.01
CA LEU A 27 -3.52 -4.17 -26.22
C LEU A 27 -4.35 -4.66 -25.04
N ASN A 28 -3.88 -4.37 -23.82
CA ASN A 28 -4.59 -4.69 -22.59
C ASN A 28 -4.42 -3.55 -21.56
N PRO A 29 -5.41 -2.66 -21.40
CA PRO A 29 -5.31 -1.53 -20.48
C PRO A 29 -5.61 -1.87 -19.01
N GLU A 30 -5.87 -3.13 -18.64
CA GLU A 30 -6.35 -3.51 -17.31
C GLU A 30 -5.45 -3.03 -16.17
N ASP A 31 -4.13 -3.22 -16.25
CA ASP A 31 -3.22 -2.75 -15.18
C ASP A 31 -3.22 -1.23 -15.06
N LYS A 32 -3.35 -0.50 -16.17
CA LYS A 32 -3.45 0.96 -16.17
C LYS A 32 -4.75 1.43 -15.53
N GLN A 33 -5.88 0.80 -15.87
CA GLN A 33 -7.18 1.10 -15.27
C GLN A 33 -7.18 0.79 -13.77
N ARG A 34 -6.60 -0.34 -13.38
CA ARG A 34 -6.45 -0.75 -11.97
C ARG A 34 -5.57 0.22 -11.20
N SER A 35 -4.46 0.67 -11.78
CA SER A 35 -3.60 1.70 -11.22
C SER A 35 -4.38 3.01 -11.01
N GLN A 36 -5.13 3.48 -12.01
CA GLN A 36 -5.98 4.66 -11.87
C GLN A 36 -7.06 4.51 -10.80
N PHE A 37 -7.66 3.31 -10.68
CA PHE A 37 -8.62 3.00 -9.62
C PHE A 37 -7.98 3.18 -8.23
N PHE A 38 -6.77 2.63 -8.01
CA PHE A 38 -6.06 2.81 -6.74
C PHE A 38 -5.69 4.27 -6.46
N THR A 39 -5.30 5.04 -7.48
CA THR A 39 -5.06 6.49 -7.35
C THR A 39 -6.32 7.22 -6.86
N ARG A 40 -7.48 6.91 -7.45
CA ARG A 40 -8.77 7.49 -7.02
C ARG A 40 -9.12 7.09 -5.59
N GLN A 41 -8.86 5.83 -5.21
CA GLN A 41 -9.08 5.34 -3.85
C GLN A 41 -8.20 6.07 -2.83
N ILE A 42 -6.92 6.31 -3.14
CA ILE A 42 -6.02 7.12 -2.31
C ILE A 42 -6.63 8.52 -2.08
N GLU A 43 -7.13 9.16 -3.13
CA GLU A 43 -7.74 10.48 -3.02
C GLU A 43 -9.04 10.47 -2.20
N GLN A 44 -9.88 9.44 -2.37
CA GLN A 44 -11.09 9.28 -1.57
C GLN A 44 -10.76 9.07 -0.09
N LYS A 45 -9.83 8.17 0.23
CA LYS A 45 -9.44 7.90 1.63
C LYS A 45 -8.78 9.11 2.31
N ALA A 46 -8.02 9.91 1.57
CA ALA A 46 -7.48 11.17 2.07
C ALA A 46 -8.60 12.18 2.42
N ARG A 47 -9.63 12.30 1.59
CA ARG A 47 -10.79 13.16 1.89
C ARG A 47 -11.56 12.66 3.11
N GLN A 48 -11.81 11.36 3.19
CA GLN A 48 -12.48 10.74 4.33
C GLN A 48 -11.70 10.98 5.64
N ALA A 49 -10.37 10.83 5.62
CA ALA A 49 -9.53 11.12 6.79
C ALA A 49 -9.66 12.56 7.28
N ARG A 50 -9.66 13.55 6.37
CA ARG A 50 -9.89 14.96 6.74
C ARG A 50 -11.28 15.19 7.35
N GLN A 51 -12.33 14.58 6.79
CA GLN A 51 -13.70 14.73 7.28
C GLN A 51 -13.87 14.11 8.68
N ILE A 52 -13.41 12.87 8.85
CA ILE A 52 -13.45 12.16 10.13
C ILE A 52 -12.72 12.95 11.22
N MET A 53 -11.56 13.54 10.91
CA MET A 53 -10.81 14.35 11.89
C MET A 53 -11.63 15.52 12.47
N GLN A 54 -12.52 16.11 11.67
CA GLN A 54 -13.39 17.22 12.08
C GLN A 54 -14.61 16.75 12.91
N GLN A 55 -15.00 15.49 12.77
CA GLN A 55 -16.23 14.93 13.36
C GLN A 55 -15.98 14.22 14.68
N ILE A 56 -14.88 13.48 14.79
CA ILE A 56 -14.61 12.64 15.96
C ILE A 56 -14.17 13.47 17.18
N PRO A 57 -14.44 13.02 18.42
CA PRO A 57 -14.00 13.71 19.63
C PRO A 57 -12.47 13.69 19.80
N GLU A 58 -11.94 14.55 20.67
CA GLU A 58 -10.50 14.63 20.99
C GLU A 58 -9.92 13.32 21.52
N ARG A 59 -10.74 12.54 22.23
CA ARG A 59 -10.46 11.18 22.69
C ARG A 59 -11.73 10.36 22.52
N GLY A 60 -11.59 9.07 22.23
CA GLY A 60 -12.74 8.19 22.06
C GLY A 60 -12.34 6.74 21.85
N ASN A 61 -13.34 5.87 21.78
CA ASN A 61 -13.18 4.46 21.45
C ASN A 61 -13.39 4.24 19.94
N ILE A 62 -12.58 3.36 19.34
CA ILE A 62 -12.64 3.02 17.93
C ILE A 62 -13.98 2.39 17.53
N GLU A 63 -14.57 1.55 18.39
CA GLU A 63 -15.84 0.87 18.11
C GLU A 63 -17.00 1.86 18.04
N GLU A 64 -17.01 2.86 18.92
CA GLU A 64 -17.99 3.95 18.90
C GLU A 64 -17.88 4.78 17.61
N VAL A 65 -16.65 5.14 17.23
CA VAL A 65 -16.40 5.88 15.99
C VAL A 65 -16.76 5.06 14.75
N ILE A 66 -16.52 3.74 14.75
CA ILE A 66 -16.93 2.86 13.65
C ILE A 66 -18.45 2.69 13.60
N ALA A 67 -19.12 2.62 14.76
CA ALA A 67 -20.57 2.52 14.82
C ALA A 67 -21.26 3.76 14.23
N GLU A 68 -20.73 4.96 14.53
CA GLU A 68 -21.25 6.22 14.00
C GLU A 68 -20.79 6.49 12.56
N TYR A 69 -19.56 6.11 12.22
CA TYR A 69 -18.93 6.31 10.92
C TYR A 69 -18.37 4.97 10.38
N PRO A 70 -19.17 4.13 9.69
CA PRO A 70 -18.78 2.77 9.30
C PRO A 70 -17.50 2.63 8.47
N GLU A 71 -17.11 3.68 7.72
CA GLU A 71 -15.88 3.68 6.92
C GLU A 71 -14.66 4.31 7.62
N SER A 72 -14.77 4.63 8.91
CA SER A 72 -13.77 5.40 9.65
C SER A 72 -12.51 4.63 10.05
N ALA A 73 -12.53 3.31 10.12
CA ALA A 73 -11.37 2.51 10.55
C ALA A 73 -10.10 2.83 9.71
N ILE A 74 -10.27 2.97 8.39
CA ILE A 74 -9.18 3.36 7.49
C ILE A 74 -8.78 4.82 7.73
N ALA A 75 -9.75 5.72 7.92
CA ALA A 75 -9.48 7.12 8.21
C ALA A 75 -8.66 7.29 9.51
N LEU A 76 -9.01 6.59 10.58
CA LEU A 76 -8.27 6.59 11.85
C LEU A 76 -6.84 6.07 11.67
N SER A 77 -6.67 5.01 10.88
CA SER A 77 -5.34 4.48 10.54
C SER A 77 -4.49 5.50 9.76
N ILE A 78 -5.10 6.24 8.83
CA ILE A 78 -4.43 7.31 8.09
C ILE A 78 -4.04 8.45 9.03
N LEU A 79 -4.94 8.89 9.90
CA LEU A 79 -4.68 9.95 10.87
C LEU A 79 -3.57 9.57 11.84
N HIS A 80 -3.53 8.31 12.28
CA HIS A 80 -2.43 7.78 13.08
C HIS A 80 -1.10 7.82 12.32
N SER A 81 -1.07 7.38 11.06
CA SER A 81 0.15 7.41 10.22
C SER A 81 0.66 8.83 9.90
N LEU A 82 -0.17 9.85 10.15
CA LEU A 82 0.12 11.27 9.99
C LEU A 82 0.40 11.97 11.32
N ASP A 83 0.56 11.22 12.42
CA ASP A 83 0.82 11.77 13.76
C ASP A 83 -0.29 12.73 14.25
N CYS A 84 -1.49 12.64 13.67
CA CYS A 84 -2.68 13.41 14.08
C CYS A 84 -3.44 12.71 15.22
N LEU A 85 -3.17 11.42 15.43
CA LEU A 85 -3.80 10.58 16.44
C LEU A 85 -2.77 9.58 17.00
N SER A 86 -2.87 9.32 18.30
CA SER A 86 -2.13 8.27 19.00
C SER A 86 -3.10 7.25 19.59
N TRP A 87 -2.76 5.97 19.46
CA TRP A 87 -3.45 4.89 20.18
C TRP A 87 -2.97 4.88 21.62
N LYS A 88 -3.91 4.88 22.58
CA LYS A 88 -3.61 4.74 24.01
C LYS A 88 -3.64 3.29 24.46
N ASP A 89 -4.50 2.53 23.82
CA ASP A 89 -4.65 1.09 23.93
C ASP A 89 -5.22 0.59 22.58
N PRO A 90 -5.48 -0.73 22.42
CA PRO A 90 -6.00 -1.26 21.16
C PRO A 90 -7.34 -0.67 20.69
N PHE A 91 -8.10 -0.02 21.57
CA PHE A 91 -9.44 0.48 21.29
C PHE A 91 -9.57 2.00 21.46
N SER A 92 -8.77 2.63 22.32
CA SER A 92 -8.88 4.05 22.62
C SER A 92 -7.84 4.89 21.90
N TYR A 93 -8.24 6.07 21.42
CA TYR A 93 -7.36 7.03 20.78
C TYR A 93 -7.34 8.40 21.48
N GLN A 94 -6.30 9.17 21.17
CA GLN A 94 -6.22 10.60 21.49
C GLN A 94 -5.66 11.37 20.28
N LYS A 95 -6.32 12.47 19.89
CA LYS A 95 -5.80 13.41 18.91
C LYS A 95 -4.53 14.10 19.43
N THR A 96 -3.55 14.24 18.56
CA THR A 96 -2.24 14.84 18.86
C THR A 96 -2.00 16.12 18.06
N SER A 97 -2.68 16.29 16.93
CA SER A 97 -2.61 17.48 16.09
C SER A 97 -3.92 17.65 15.32
N ALA A 98 -4.42 18.88 15.21
CA ALA A 98 -5.57 19.21 14.37
C ALA A 98 -5.21 19.39 12.88
N VAL A 99 -3.92 19.52 12.55
CA VAL A 99 -3.45 19.77 11.19
C VAL A 99 -3.23 18.46 10.47
N VAL A 100 -4.10 18.14 9.51
CA VAL A 100 -4.00 16.91 8.70
C VAL A 100 -3.33 17.19 7.37
N ASP A 101 -2.03 16.91 7.28
CA ASP A 101 -1.30 16.91 6.01
C ASP A 101 -1.51 15.59 5.25
N VAL A 102 -2.68 15.43 4.64
CA VAL A 102 -2.92 14.27 3.78
C VAL A 102 -2.10 14.30 2.48
N ASN A 103 -1.50 15.43 2.08
CA ASN A 103 -0.65 15.46 0.89
C ASN A 103 0.63 14.64 1.13
N ARG A 104 1.18 14.69 2.35
CA ARG A 104 2.26 13.80 2.80
C ARG A 104 1.87 12.34 2.66
N TRP A 105 0.68 11.97 3.15
CA TRP A 105 0.20 10.59 3.05
C TRP A 105 -0.03 10.16 1.59
N GLN A 106 -0.71 10.97 0.79
CA GLN A 106 -0.98 10.69 -0.61
C GLN A 106 0.30 10.54 -1.43
N THR A 107 1.29 11.42 -1.21
CA THR A 107 2.60 11.35 -1.87
C THR A 107 3.29 10.03 -1.54
N ARG A 108 3.28 9.61 -0.27
CA ARG A 108 3.83 8.32 0.17
C ARG A 108 3.10 7.14 -0.49
N GLN A 109 1.77 7.14 -0.55
CA GLN A 109 1.02 6.07 -1.20
C GLN A 109 1.27 6.00 -2.72
N LYS A 110 1.30 7.16 -3.39
CA LYS A 110 1.64 7.26 -4.83
C LYS A 110 3.06 6.78 -5.11
N TYR A 111 4.01 7.04 -4.21
CA TYR A 111 5.37 6.50 -4.30
C TYR A 111 5.36 4.97 -4.28
N TRP A 112 4.67 4.33 -3.31
CA TRP A 112 4.60 2.86 -3.25
C TRP A 112 3.88 2.24 -4.44
N GLN A 113 2.82 2.89 -4.94
CA GLN A 113 2.15 2.47 -6.17
C GLN A 113 3.12 2.51 -7.36
N LYS A 114 3.96 3.56 -7.47
CA LYS A 114 4.98 3.66 -8.51
C LYS A 114 6.06 2.59 -8.36
N GLN A 115 6.53 2.31 -7.14
CA GLN A 115 7.49 1.23 -6.87
C GLN A 115 6.94 -0.13 -7.33
N MET A 116 5.66 -0.42 -7.06
CA MET A 116 5.02 -1.65 -7.53
C MET A 116 4.99 -1.74 -9.07
N GLN A 117 4.63 -0.65 -9.75
CA GLN A 117 4.64 -0.61 -11.22
C GLN A 117 6.05 -0.80 -11.80
N GLN A 118 7.05 -0.17 -11.18
CA GLN A 118 8.45 -0.35 -11.54
C GLN A 118 8.92 -1.78 -11.32
N PHE A 119 8.51 -2.42 -10.21
CA PHE A 119 8.82 -3.82 -9.94
C PHE A 119 8.30 -4.72 -11.06
N LEU A 120 7.04 -4.55 -11.47
CA LEU A 120 6.40 -5.35 -12.52
C LEU A 120 7.07 -5.16 -13.88
N GLN A 121 7.42 -3.93 -14.24
CA GLN A 121 7.96 -3.56 -15.55
C GLN A 121 9.48 -3.67 -15.68
N SER A 122 10.20 -3.78 -14.56
CA SER A 122 11.66 -3.85 -14.58
C SER A 122 12.17 -5.08 -15.33
N LYS A 123 13.31 -4.90 -15.99
CA LYS A 123 14.10 -5.97 -16.66
C LYS A 123 15.19 -6.54 -15.77
N GLN A 124 15.43 -5.96 -14.59
CA GLN A 124 16.43 -6.45 -13.66
C GLN A 124 15.94 -7.70 -12.91
N CYS A 125 16.86 -8.40 -12.24
CA CYS A 125 16.52 -9.52 -11.36
C CYS A 125 15.43 -9.09 -10.35
N ARG A 126 14.35 -9.90 -10.20
CA ARG A 126 13.24 -9.56 -9.28
C ARG A 126 13.73 -9.39 -7.84
N TRP A 127 14.63 -10.27 -7.41
CA TRP A 127 15.23 -10.21 -6.07
C TRP A 127 16.14 -9.01 -5.89
N GLN A 128 16.88 -8.60 -6.93
CA GLN A 128 17.66 -7.37 -6.89
C GLN A 128 16.77 -6.15 -6.62
N PHE A 129 15.62 -6.06 -7.32
CA PHE A 129 14.65 -4.99 -7.07
C PHE A 129 14.19 -5.01 -5.60
N LEU A 130 13.80 -6.17 -5.09
CA LEU A 130 13.29 -6.30 -3.72
C LEU A 130 14.35 -5.92 -2.69
N LEU A 131 15.58 -6.42 -2.82
CA LEU A 131 16.68 -6.08 -1.91
C LEU A 131 16.89 -4.57 -1.82
N ALA A 132 16.97 -3.88 -2.97
CA ALA A 132 17.09 -2.42 -3.00
C ALA A 132 15.88 -1.73 -2.34
N ALA A 133 14.66 -2.16 -2.65
CA ALA A 133 13.44 -1.57 -2.10
C ALA A 133 13.29 -1.74 -0.57
N PHE A 134 13.92 -2.78 0.00
CA PHE A 134 13.96 -3.03 1.45
C PHE A 134 15.20 -2.43 2.15
N GLY A 135 16.04 -1.66 1.44
CA GLY A 135 17.18 -0.93 2.01
C GLY A 135 18.53 -1.66 1.93
N PHE A 136 18.62 -2.79 1.23
CA PHE A 136 19.85 -3.54 1.00
C PHE A 136 20.53 -3.07 -0.30
N GLU A 137 20.81 -1.77 -0.40
CA GLU A 137 21.31 -1.17 -1.64
C GLU A 137 22.63 -1.80 -2.10
N GLN A 138 23.59 -1.98 -1.19
CA GLN A 138 24.91 -2.52 -1.51
C GLN A 138 24.83 -3.98 -1.95
N GLU A 139 24.07 -4.80 -1.24
CA GLU A 139 23.87 -6.22 -1.52
C GLU A 139 23.07 -6.44 -2.80
N SER A 140 22.26 -5.46 -3.20
CA SER A 140 21.50 -5.51 -4.45
C SER A 140 22.35 -5.25 -5.69
N LEU A 141 23.50 -4.58 -5.57
CA LEU A 141 24.31 -4.18 -6.72
C LEU A 141 24.82 -5.41 -7.49
N GLY A 142 24.35 -5.55 -8.73
CA GLY A 142 24.70 -6.69 -9.59
C GLY A 142 24.10 -8.03 -9.15
N PHE A 143 23.19 -8.05 -8.16
CA PHE A 143 22.63 -9.30 -7.64
C PHE A 143 21.79 -10.03 -8.69
N GLN A 144 22.09 -11.31 -8.92
CA GLN A 144 21.30 -12.19 -9.78
C GLN A 144 20.93 -13.46 -9.01
N CYS A 145 19.64 -13.74 -8.92
CA CYS A 145 19.15 -14.87 -8.13
C CYS A 145 19.20 -16.22 -8.86
N GLY A 146 19.39 -16.23 -10.19
CA GLY A 146 19.32 -17.43 -11.04
C GLY A 146 17.95 -18.13 -11.13
N ASN A 147 16.93 -17.63 -10.40
CA ASN A 147 15.69 -18.39 -10.17
C ASN A 147 14.40 -17.65 -10.57
N CYS A 148 14.44 -16.33 -10.77
CA CYS A 148 13.27 -15.55 -11.20
C CYS A 148 13.10 -15.53 -12.72
N ASP A 149 11.93 -15.09 -13.17
CA ASP A 149 11.55 -14.91 -14.59
C ASP A 149 12.45 -13.95 -15.39
N ARG A 150 13.27 -13.14 -14.71
CA ARG A 150 14.25 -12.23 -15.34
C ARG A 150 15.68 -12.79 -15.37
N CYS A 151 15.95 -13.87 -14.62
CA CYS A 151 17.25 -14.53 -14.58
C CYS A 151 17.27 -15.86 -15.35
N LYS A 152 16.09 -16.37 -15.72
CA LYS A 152 15.91 -17.53 -16.60
C LYS A 152 15.52 -17.03 -17.99
#